data_AF-A0A1L9QR13-F1
#
_entry.id   AF-A0A1L9QR13-F1
#
_cell.length_a   1.000
_cell.length_b   1.000
_cell.length_c   1.000
_cell.angle_alpha   90.00
_cell.angle_beta   90.00
_cell.angle_gamma   90.00
#
_symmetry.space_group_name_H-M   'P 1'
#
loop_
_entity.id
_entity.type
_entity.pdbx_description
1 polymer ?
#
loop_
_entity_poly.entity_id
_entity_poly.type
_entity_poly.pdbx_seq_one_letter_code
_entity_poly.pdbx_strand_id
1 'polypeptide(L)'
;MNNNTETSQPVNEVLRDIQARLSQLELSVSRLSEVVAKLEANSSYRDYTTPTDLLEIWTLIVDNLELEGIKLLVSKYCCLLEFEGGLATIGINKKGGSSLMKVISTPLSKAFENTFNFPVGLSFRLSK
;
A
#
# COMPACT_ATOMS: atom_id res chain seq x y z
N MET A 1 66.83 -12.70 -25.95
CA MET A 1 65.86 -11.58 -25.84
C MET A 1 64.79 -11.80 -26.89
N ASN A 2 63.60 -12.27 -26.51
CA ASN A 2 62.43 -12.30 -27.37
C ASN A 2 61.25 -11.70 -26.60
N ASN A 3 60.53 -10.81 -27.30
CA ASN A 3 59.59 -9.84 -26.77
C ASN A 3 58.23 -10.49 -26.45
N ASN A 4 57.80 -10.36 -25.20
CA ASN A 4 56.43 -10.67 -24.77
C ASN A 4 55.56 -9.42 -24.97
N THR A 5 54.79 -9.33 -26.05
CA THR A 5 53.91 -8.18 -26.31
C THR A 5 52.55 -8.54 -26.94
N GLU A 6 52.00 -9.72 -26.65
CA GLU A 6 50.72 -10.15 -27.29
C GLU A 6 49.55 -10.43 -26.32
N THR A 7 49.68 -10.26 -25.01
CA THR A 7 48.60 -10.60 -24.05
C THR A 7 47.74 -9.43 -23.56
N SER A 8 48.03 -8.19 -23.97
CA SER A 8 47.38 -6.98 -23.40
C SER A 8 46.18 -6.41 -24.17
N GLN A 9 45.95 -6.81 -25.43
CA GLN A 9 44.81 -6.33 -26.23
C GLN A 9 43.43 -6.84 -25.75
N PRO A 10 43.22 -8.14 -25.45
CA PRO A 10 41.88 -8.64 -25.12
C PRO A 10 41.38 -8.12 -23.76
N VAL A 11 42.28 -7.88 -22.80
CA VAL A 11 41.91 -7.38 -21.46
C VAL A 11 41.39 -5.95 -21.53
N ASN A 12 41.99 -5.10 -22.37
CA ASN A 12 41.57 -3.71 -22.52
C ASN A 12 40.22 -3.57 -23.22
N GLU A 13 39.89 -4.49 -24.13
CA GLU A 13 38.60 -4.52 -24.82
C GLU A 13 37.48 -4.97 -23.87
N VAL A 14 37.74 -6.01 -23.07
CA VAL A 14 36.83 -6.46 -22.00
C VAL A 14 36.60 -5.36 -20.96
N LEU A 15 37.65 -4.63 -20.56
CA LEU A 15 37.51 -3.51 -19.62
C LEU A 15 36.64 -2.39 -20.18
N ARG A 16 36.79 -2.03 -21.47
CA ARG A 16 35.94 -1.03 -22.12
C ARG A 16 34.48 -1.46 -22.19
N ASP A 17 34.22 -2.73 -22.48
CA ASP A 17 32.85 -3.27 -22.53
C ASP A 17 32.20 -3.25 -21.13
N ILE A 18 32.94 -3.65 -20.10
CA ILE A 18 32.49 -3.57 -18.70
C ILE A 18 32.17 -2.12 -18.31
N GLN A 19 33.03 -1.16 -18.68
CA GLN A 19 32.81 0.25 -18.39
C GLN A 19 31.58 0.81 -19.10
N ALA A 20 31.38 0.46 -20.38
CA ALA A 20 30.18 0.86 -21.13
C ALA A 20 28.90 0.30 -20.49
N ARG A 21 28.93 -0.96 -20.05
CA ARG A 21 27.79 -1.61 -19.38
C ARG A 21 27.49 -0.99 -18.01
N LEU A 22 28.53 -0.63 -17.24
CA LEU A 22 28.38 0.09 -15.97
C LEU A 22 27.70 1.44 -16.17
N SER A 23 28.15 2.23 -17.15
CA SER A 23 27.52 3.53 -17.44
C SER A 23 26.06 3.39 -17.89
N GLN A 24 25.71 2.35 -18.67
CA GLN A 24 24.32 2.07 -19.03
C GLN A 24 23.46 1.69 -17.82
N LEU A 25 24.04 0.95 -16.87
CA LEU A 25 23.35 0.58 -15.64
C LEU A 25 23.09 1.80 -14.75
N GLU A 26 24.08 2.67 -14.57
CA GLU A 26 23.95 3.92 -13.81
C GLU A 26 22.86 4.84 -14.40
N LEU A 27 22.80 4.92 -15.73
CA LEU A 27 21.76 5.68 -16.43
C LEU A 27 20.37 5.08 -16.20
N SER A 28 20.26 3.76 -16.21
CA SER A 28 19.01 3.04 -15.98
C SER A 28 18.53 3.19 -14.53
N VAL A 29 19.44 3.15 -13.55
CA VAL A 29 19.14 3.41 -12.14
C VAL A 29 18.62 4.83 -11.95
N SER A 30 19.27 5.83 -12.58
CA SER A 30 18.84 7.22 -12.49
C SER A 30 17.41 7.42 -13.02
N ARG A 31 17.07 6.76 -14.13
CA ARG A 31 15.72 6.79 -14.72
C ARG A 31 14.69 6.09 -13.83
N LEU A 32 15.04 4.95 -13.23
CA LEU A 32 14.16 4.25 -12.30
C LEU A 32 13.87 5.09 -11.05
N SER A 33 14.88 5.75 -10.49
CA SER A 33 14.69 6.67 -9.36
C SER A 33 13.73 7.81 -9.69
N GLU A 34 13.79 8.36 -10.91
CA GLU A 34 12.84 9.39 -11.34
C GLU A 34 11.41 8.86 -11.50
N VAL A 35 11.25 7.64 -12.01
CA VAL A 35 9.94 6.97 -12.10
C VAL A 35 9.37 6.71 -10.70
N VAL A 36 10.20 6.26 -9.75
CA VAL A 36 9.79 6.07 -8.35
C VAL A 36 9.35 7.40 -7.73
N ALA A 37 10.14 8.48 -7.86
CA ALA A 37 9.77 9.79 -7.33
C ALA A 37 8.45 10.32 -7.93
N LYS A 38 8.20 10.07 -9.22
CA LYS A 38 6.93 10.42 -9.87
C LYS A 38 5.76 9.55 -9.38
N LEU A 39 6.00 8.27 -9.11
CA LEU A 39 4.99 7.39 -8.53
C LEU A 39 4.68 7.76 -7.09
N GLU A 40 5.68 8.13 -6.29
CA GLU A 40 5.48 8.65 -4.93
C GLU A 40 4.72 9.97 -4.95
N ALA A 41 5.04 10.89 -5.85
CA ALA A 41 4.32 12.16 -6.01
C ALA A 41 2.87 11.99 -6.50
N ASN A 42 2.60 10.97 -7.31
CA ASN A 42 1.26 10.64 -7.81
C ASN A 42 0.49 9.69 -6.89
N SER A 43 1.19 9.00 -5.99
CA SER A 43 0.61 8.17 -4.96
C SER A 43 0.09 9.07 -3.85
N SER A 44 -1.20 9.40 -3.92
CA SER A 44 -1.95 9.90 -2.76
C SER A 44 -2.15 8.80 -1.71
N TYR A 45 -1.11 8.02 -1.38
CA TYR A 45 -1.06 7.30 -0.11
C TYR A 45 -0.77 8.34 0.96
N ARG A 46 -1.84 9.00 1.42
CA ARG A 46 -1.76 9.71 2.69
C ARG A 46 -1.43 8.66 3.75
N ASP A 47 -0.35 8.93 4.46
CA ASP A 47 0.05 8.16 5.63
C ASP A 47 -1.00 8.46 6.72
N TYR A 48 -2.02 7.61 6.82
CA TYR A 48 -3.17 7.80 7.71
C TYR A 48 -2.85 7.34 9.14
N THR A 49 -1.79 7.90 9.72
CA THR A 49 -1.29 7.46 11.03
C THR A 49 -1.53 8.46 12.15
N THR A 50 -2.24 9.57 11.92
CA THR A 50 -2.75 10.40 13.02
C THR A 50 -4.16 9.98 13.46
N PRO A 51 -4.51 10.01 14.78
CA PRO A 51 -5.82 9.61 15.27
C PRO A 51 -6.99 10.40 14.68
N THR A 52 -6.75 11.64 14.26
CA THR A 52 -7.75 12.49 13.60
C THR A 52 -8.07 11.99 12.19
N ASP A 53 -7.07 11.51 11.46
CA ASP A 53 -7.24 11.00 10.09
C ASP A 53 -8.08 9.71 10.07
N LEU A 54 -7.89 8.81 11.05
CA LEU A 54 -8.67 7.57 11.14
C LEU A 54 -10.16 7.82 11.37
N LEU A 55 -10.52 8.86 12.14
CA LEU A 55 -11.92 9.21 12.37
C LEU A 55 -12.56 9.80 11.11
N GLU A 56 -11.84 10.65 10.38
CA GLU A 56 -12.31 11.21 9.11
C GLU A 56 -12.49 10.11 8.05
N ILE A 57 -11.52 9.20 7.92
CA ILE A 57 -11.61 8.02 7.06
C ILE A 57 -12.81 7.16 7.44
N TRP A 58 -12.97 6.87 8.74
CA TRP A 58 -14.07 6.05 9.21
C TRP A 58 -15.42 6.68 8.89
N THR A 59 -15.54 8.00 9.04
CA THR A 59 -16.76 8.73 8.69
C THR A 59 -17.04 8.63 7.19
N LEU A 60 -16.03 8.82 6.35
CA LEU A 60 -16.15 8.68 4.90
C LEU A 60 -16.59 7.27 4.48
N ILE A 61 -16.06 6.23 5.11
CA ILE A 61 -16.45 4.83 4.83
C ILE A 61 -17.90 4.59 5.25
N VAL A 62 -18.29 5.07 6.43
CA VAL A 62 -19.65 4.91 6.95
C VAL A 62 -20.65 5.62 6.04
N ASP A 63 -20.33 6.82 5.53
CA ASP A 63 -21.18 7.55 4.60
C ASP A 63 -21.38 6.81 3.27
N ASN A 64 -20.36 6.07 2.82
CA ASN A 64 -20.38 5.24 1.60
C ASN A 64 -21.08 3.87 1.76
N LEU A 65 -21.59 3.53 2.94
CA LEU A 65 -22.43 2.34 3.10
C LEU A 65 -23.78 2.53 2.40
N GLU A 66 -24.22 1.52 1.64
CA GLU A 66 -25.47 1.61 0.85
C GLU A 66 -26.73 1.52 1.72
N LEU A 67 -26.66 0.85 2.87
CA LEU A 67 -27.82 0.50 3.68
C LEU A 67 -27.81 1.26 5.01
N GLU A 68 -28.85 2.07 5.26
CA GLU A 68 -28.95 2.85 6.50
C GLU A 68 -29.03 1.99 7.77
N GLY A 69 -29.67 0.82 7.69
CA GLY A 69 -29.67 -0.13 8.80
C GLY A 69 -28.27 -0.63 9.16
N ILE A 70 -27.38 -0.76 8.16
CA ILE A 70 -25.99 -1.19 8.37
C ILE A 70 -25.15 -0.02 8.88
N LYS A 71 -25.35 1.21 8.37
CA LYS A 71 -24.70 2.43 8.92
C LYS A 71 -24.93 2.53 10.41
N LEU A 72 -26.18 2.44 10.84
CA LEU A 72 -26.55 2.58 12.25
C LEU A 72 -25.90 1.49 13.13
N LEU A 73 -25.76 0.26 12.61
CA LEU A 73 -25.05 -0.82 13.29
C LEU A 73 -23.54 -0.56 13.37
N VAL A 74 -22.92 -0.16 12.26
CA VAL A 74 -21.48 0.11 12.18
C VAL A 74 -21.11 1.31 13.04
N SER A 75 -21.82 2.43 12.96
CA SER A 75 -21.57 3.62 13.79
C SER A 75 -21.74 3.37 15.28
N LYS A 76 -22.63 2.45 15.67
CA LYS A 76 -22.93 2.19 17.09
C LYS A 76 -22.03 1.14 17.72
N TYR A 77 -21.56 0.17 16.94
CA TYR A 77 -20.86 -1.01 17.47
C TYR A 77 -19.47 -1.23 16.91
N CYS A 78 -19.05 -0.44 15.92
CA CYS A 78 -17.77 -0.59 15.24
C CYS A 78 -16.97 0.71 15.21
N CYS A 79 -15.65 0.57 15.15
CA CYS A 79 -14.73 1.67 14.91
C CYS A 79 -13.54 1.19 14.07
N LEU A 80 -12.94 2.11 13.32
CA LEU A 80 -11.65 1.87 12.69
C LEU A 80 -10.56 1.98 13.76
N LEU A 81 -9.74 0.94 13.89
CA LEU A 81 -8.60 0.92 14.81
C LEU A 81 -7.30 1.27 14.08
N GLU A 82 -7.10 0.67 12.91
CA GLU A 82 -5.89 0.82 12.09
C GLU A 82 -6.28 0.71 10.62
N PHE A 83 -5.58 1.44 9.75
CA PHE A 83 -5.71 1.31 8.30
C PHE A 83 -4.35 1.56 7.65
N GLU A 84 -3.71 0.48 7.20
CA GLU A 84 -2.36 0.55 6.64
C GLU A 84 -2.20 -0.49 5.51
N GLY A 85 -1.55 -0.09 4.41
CA GLY A 85 -1.18 -1.00 3.33
C GLY A 85 -2.35 -1.76 2.69
N GLY A 86 -3.55 -1.19 2.70
CA GLY A 86 -4.76 -1.85 2.18
C GLY A 86 -5.37 -2.91 3.09
N LEU A 87 -4.99 -2.92 4.38
CA LEU A 87 -5.64 -3.70 5.42
C LEU A 87 -6.26 -2.76 6.46
N ALA A 88 -7.55 -2.94 6.73
CA ALA A 88 -8.26 -2.22 7.79
C ALA A 88 -8.55 -3.13 8.98
N THR A 89 -8.19 -2.68 10.17
CA THR A 89 -8.54 -3.34 11.43
C THR A 89 -9.76 -2.67 12.04
N ILE A 90 -10.86 -3.41 12.14
CA ILE A 90 -12.14 -2.94 12.66
C ILE A 90 -12.35 -3.47 14.08
N GLY A 91 -12.54 -2.56 15.03
CA GLY A 91 -12.90 -2.85 16.41
C GLY A 91 -14.40 -3.09 16.54
N ILE A 92 -14.82 -4.10 17.30
CA ILE A 92 -16.23 -4.38 17.62
C ILE A 92 -16.44 -4.41 19.13
N ASN A 93 -17.38 -3.60 19.63
CA ASN A 93 -17.60 -3.36 21.08
C ASN A 93 -18.46 -4.47 21.75
N LYS A 94 -19.30 -5.21 21.02
CA LYS A 94 -20.34 -6.07 21.65
C LYS A 94 -19.92 -7.53 21.85
N LYS A 95 -20.26 -8.11 23.02
CA LYS A 95 -20.37 -9.57 23.23
C LYS A 95 -21.47 -10.12 22.29
N GLY A 96 -21.04 -10.75 21.18
CA GLY A 96 -21.90 -11.07 20.03
C GLY A 96 -21.36 -10.56 18.69
N GLY A 97 -20.16 -9.97 18.70
CA GLY A 97 -19.49 -9.45 17.50
C GLY A 97 -19.36 -10.44 16.35
N SER A 98 -19.36 -11.76 16.60
CA SER A 98 -19.28 -12.77 15.53
C SER A 98 -20.47 -12.79 14.57
N SER A 99 -21.69 -12.61 15.08
CA SER A 99 -22.88 -12.48 14.22
C SER A 99 -22.90 -11.14 13.51
N LEU A 100 -22.48 -10.07 14.20
CA LEU A 100 -22.40 -8.74 13.61
C LEU A 100 -21.37 -8.71 12.46
N MET A 101 -20.18 -9.29 12.66
CA MET A 101 -19.12 -9.43 11.64
C MET A 101 -19.66 -10.00 10.35
N LYS A 102 -20.43 -11.09 10.41
CA LYS A 102 -20.98 -11.74 9.22
C LYS A 102 -21.95 -10.85 8.45
N VAL A 103 -22.69 -10.00 9.16
CA VAL A 103 -23.67 -9.09 8.54
C VAL A 103 -22.99 -7.87 7.95
N ILE A 104 -21.95 -7.33 8.61
CA ILE A 104 -21.30 -6.09 8.20
C ILE A 104 -20.09 -6.30 7.29
N SER A 105 -19.47 -7.49 7.24
CA SER A 105 -18.20 -7.68 6.51
C SER A 105 -18.30 -7.36 5.03
N THR A 106 -19.32 -7.87 4.35
CA THR A 106 -19.50 -7.65 2.91
C THR A 106 -19.87 -6.21 2.59
N PRO A 107 -20.88 -5.59 3.25
CA PRO A 107 -21.18 -4.18 3.05
C PRO A 107 -20.00 -3.26 3.35
N LEU A 108 -19.25 -3.54 4.43
CA LEU A 108 -18.12 -2.73 4.83
C LEU A 108 -16.99 -2.86 3.81
N SER A 109 -16.67 -4.07 3.34
CA SER A 109 -15.64 -4.28 2.31
C SER A 109 -15.96 -3.50 1.04
N LYS A 110 -17.23 -3.50 0.63
CA LYS A 110 -17.70 -2.75 -0.54
C LYS A 110 -17.61 -1.24 -0.31
N ALA A 111 -17.93 -0.76 0.89
CA ALA A 111 -17.80 0.66 1.24
C ALA A 111 -16.33 1.13 1.21
N PHE A 112 -15.39 0.30 1.69
CA PHE A 112 -13.96 0.57 1.54
C PHE A 112 -13.54 0.62 0.07
N GLU A 113 -13.96 -0.35 -0.74
CA GLU A 113 -13.65 -0.39 -2.17
C GLU A 113 -14.23 0.83 -2.91
N ASN A 114 -15.46 1.23 -2.61
CA ASN A 114 -16.07 2.44 -3.17
C ASN A 114 -15.35 3.72 -2.74
N THR A 115 -14.86 3.78 -1.50
CA THR A 115 -14.18 4.96 -0.95
C THR A 115 -12.79 5.14 -1.56
N PHE A 116 -12.05 4.05 -1.74
CA PHE A 116 -10.63 4.09 -2.10
C PHE A 116 -10.33 3.62 -3.53
N ASN A 117 -11.32 3.08 -4.26
CA ASN A 117 -11.18 2.49 -5.60
C ASN A 117 -10.16 1.33 -5.68
N PHE A 118 -9.92 0.63 -4.56
CA PHE A 118 -9.10 -0.58 -4.53
C PHE A 118 -9.61 -1.55 -3.43
N PRO A 119 -9.37 -2.87 -3.58
CA PRO A 119 -9.83 -3.85 -2.60
C PRO A 119 -9.05 -3.72 -1.29
N VAL A 120 -9.78 -3.55 -0.18
CA VAL A 120 -9.22 -3.48 1.17
C VAL A 120 -9.53 -4.76 1.93
N GLY A 121 -8.51 -5.37 2.52
CA GLY A 121 -8.68 -6.50 3.42
C GLY A 121 -9.26 -6.04 4.76
N LEU A 122 -10.23 -6.79 5.30
CA LEU A 122 -10.82 -6.48 6.60
C LEU A 122 -10.38 -7.49 7.66
N SER A 123 -9.82 -6.97 8.74
CA SER A 123 -9.51 -7.70 9.96
C SER A 123 -10.42 -7.22 11.08
N PHE A 124 -10.98 -8.12 11.87
CA PHE A 124 -11.89 -7.75 12.95
C PHE A 124 -11.31 -8.14 14.30
N ARG A 125 -11.34 -7.20 15.26
CA ARG A 125 -10.91 -7.43 16.64
C ARG A 125 -12.01 -7.00 17.62
N LEU A 126 -12.13 -7.73 18.71
CA LEU A 126 -12.99 -7.29 19.81
C LEU A 126 -12.30 -6.10 20.49
N SER A 127 -12.94 -4.94 20.43
CA SER A 127 -12.51 -3.76 21.16
C SER A 127 -13.06 -3.88 22.59
N LYS A 128 -12.21 -3.65 23.59
CA LYS A 128 -12.58 -3.77 25.01
C LYS A 128 -13.55 -2.67 25.45
#